data_AF-A0A2P7SKZ8-F1
#
_entry.id   AF-A0A2P7SKZ8-F1
#
_cell.length_a   1.000
_cell.length_b   1.000
_cell.length_c   1.000
_cell.angle_alpha   90.00
_cell.angle_beta   90.00
_cell.angle_gamma   90.00
#
_symmetry.space_group_name_H-M   'P 1'
#
loop_
_entity.id
_entity.type
_entity.pdbx_description
1 polymer ?
#
loop_
_entity_poly.entity_id
_entity_poly.type
_entity_poly.pdbx_seq_one_letter_code
_entity_poly.pdbx_strand_id
1 'polypeptide(L)'
;MNSLSDAFPVYNPPLEPYVTILHRDADLLVLDKPSGLLSVPGRHPALADSLATRVQEKFPQALIIHRLDKDTSGLVLMSLNRKAHAAVAAQFEARTTQKSYVAEVWGRIEDEEGLVDLPLAIDPNNKPRHRVDHEHGKPAQTRWRVLGYGENTTRLRLFPLTGRTHQLRVHMKALGHVILGDEFYADGAALTGADRLLLHAEELSFRHPRGAVVTFSAPVPF
;
A
#
# COMPACT_ATOMS: atom_id res chain seq x y z
N MET A 1 -12.17 -2.25 -31.59
CA MET A 1 -11.57 -3.53 -31.15
C MET A 1 -10.12 -3.24 -30.81
N ASN A 2 -9.82 -2.94 -29.55
CA ASN A 2 -8.44 -2.79 -29.12
C ASN A 2 -7.91 -4.18 -28.76
N SER A 3 -6.92 -4.62 -29.51
CA SER A 3 -6.04 -5.72 -29.15
C SER A 3 -5.39 -5.40 -27.80
N LEU A 4 -5.99 -5.92 -26.72
CA LEU A 4 -5.25 -6.21 -25.51
C LEU A 4 -4.30 -7.32 -25.93
N SER A 5 -3.00 -7.04 -25.89
CA SER A 5 -1.97 -8.06 -26.06
C SER A 5 -2.36 -9.34 -25.31
N ASP A 6 -2.47 -10.46 -26.03
CA ASP A 6 -2.69 -11.84 -25.52
C ASP A 6 -1.56 -12.36 -24.61
N ALA A 7 -0.79 -11.46 -23.99
CA ALA A 7 0.19 -11.82 -22.99
C ALA A 7 -0.54 -12.16 -21.68
N PHE A 8 -0.57 -13.45 -21.35
CA PHE A 8 -0.98 -13.91 -20.03
C PHE A 8 -0.16 -13.16 -18.97
N PRO A 9 -0.79 -12.47 -18.00
CA PRO A 9 -0.03 -11.78 -16.98
C PRO A 9 0.71 -12.81 -16.13
N VAL A 10 2.03 -12.70 -16.09
CA VAL A 10 2.87 -13.52 -15.18
C VAL A 10 2.62 -13.04 -13.76
N TYR A 11 1.99 -13.88 -12.96
CA TYR A 11 1.63 -13.56 -11.58
C TYR A 11 1.83 -14.79 -10.70
N ASN A 12 2.96 -14.77 -9.98
CA ASN A 12 3.39 -15.86 -9.10
C ASN A 12 3.55 -15.29 -7.67
N PRO A 13 2.44 -15.04 -6.95
CA PRO A 13 2.51 -14.49 -5.59
C PRO A 13 3.19 -15.49 -4.64
N PRO A 14 3.85 -15.01 -3.57
CA PRO A 14 4.46 -15.89 -2.58
C PRO A 14 3.42 -16.82 -1.95
N LEU A 15 3.77 -18.09 -1.76
CA LEU A 15 2.90 -19.10 -1.15
C LEU A 15 3.21 -19.33 0.34
N GLU A 16 4.38 -18.91 0.81
CA GLU A 16 4.82 -19.10 2.19
C GLU A 16 5.31 -17.78 2.81
N PRO A 17 4.78 -17.40 4.00
CA PRO A 17 3.57 -17.94 4.61
C PRO A 17 2.33 -17.66 3.71
N TYR A 18 1.35 -18.58 3.72
CA TYR A 18 0.17 -18.45 2.85
C TYR A 18 -0.68 -17.22 3.18
N VAL A 19 -0.91 -17.01 4.48
CA VAL A 19 -1.54 -15.82 5.09
C VAL A 19 -0.92 -15.62 6.47
N THR A 20 -0.46 -14.40 6.77
CA THR A 20 0.00 -14.02 8.11
C THR A 20 -1.11 -13.24 8.83
N ILE A 21 -1.60 -13.79 9.95
CA ILE A 21 -2.60 -13.15 10.81
C ILE A 21 -1.90 -12.62 12.05
N LEU A 22 -1.86 -11.30 12.22
CA LEU A 22 -1.27 -10.65 13.39
C LEU A 22 -2.26 -10.54 14.55
N HIS A 23 -3.55 -10.32 14.23
CA HIS A 23 -4.62 -10.27 15.22
C HIS A 23 -5.92 -10.82 14.65
N ARG A 24 -6.69 -11.44 15.53
CA ARG A 24 -8.04 -11.92 15.23
C ARG A 24 -8.91 -11.77 16.47
N ASP A 25 -10.11 -11.23 16.28
CA ASP A 25 -11.19 -11.32 17.25
C ASP A 25 -12.53 -11.64 16.56
N ALA A 26 -13.66 -11.32 17.20
CA ALA A 26 -15.00 -11.57 16.65
C ALA A 26 -15.37 -10.63 15.48
N ASP A 27 -14.70 -9.48 15.39
CA ASP A 27 -15.04 -8.41 14.45
C ASP A 27 -14.01 -8.29 13.32
N LEU A 28 -12.73 -8.49 13.62
CA LEU A 28 -11.63 -8.09 12.74
C LEU A 28 -10.56 -9.18 12.59
N LEU A 29 -9.93 -9.14 11.42
CA LEU A 29 -8.65 -9.74 11.09
C LEU A 29 -7.67 -8.62 10.75
N VAL A 30 -6.49 -8.66 11.39
CA VAL A 30 -5.35 -7.82 11.05
C VAL A 30 -4.31 -8.73 10.42
N LEU A 31 -3.94 -8.41 9.19
CA LEU A 31 -3.12 -9.26 8.33
C LEU A 31 -1.82 -8.54 8.00
N ASP A 32 -0.74 -9.30 7.85
CA ASP A 32 0.49 -8.81 7.23
C ASP A 32 0.58 -9.35 5.79
N LYS A 33 0.34 -8.47 4.82
CA LYS A 33 0.36 -8.83 3.39
C LYS A 33 1.82 -8.85 2.91
N PRO A 34 2.30 -9.94 2.30
CA PRO A 34 3.61 -9.93 1.66
C PRO A 34 3.59 -9.05 0.39
N SER A 35 4.76 -8.60 -0.06
CA SER A 35 4.90 -8.01 -1.41
C SER A 35 4.66 -9.07 -2.48
N GLY A 36 4.23 -8.64 -3.67
CA GLY A 36 3.90 -9.51 -4.78
C GLY A 36 2.48 -10.11 -4.73
N LEU A 37 1.80 -10.07 -3.58
CA LEU A 37 0.41 -10.55 -3.44
C LEU A 37 -0.60 -9.39 -3.63
N LEU A 38 -1.59 -9.58 -4.50
CA LEU A 38 -2.70 -8.65 -4.64
C LEU A 38 -3.55 -8.58 -3.36
N SER A 39 -4.07 -7.41 -3.02
CA SER A 39 -5.02 -7.28 -1.88
C SER A 39 -6.40 -7.88 -2.21
N VAL A 40 -6.84 -7.74 -3.47
CA VAL A 40 -8.14 -8.21 -4.00
C VAL A 40 -7.91 -8.86 -5.37
N PRO A 41 -8.77 -9.79 -5.80
CA PRO A 41 -8.62 -10.44 -7.11
C PRO A 41 -8.62 -9.40 -8.25
N GLY A 42 -7.73 -9.60 -9.21
CA GLY A 42 -7.71 -8.86 -10.46
C GLY A 42 -8.84 -9.28 -11.41
N ARG A 43 -8.98 -8.55 -12.52
CA ARG A 43 -10.02 -8.85 -13.53
C ARG A 43 -9.73 -10.10 -14.36
N HIS A 44 -8.46 -10.35 -14.65
CA HIS A 44 -8.03 -11.51 -15.44
C HIS A 44 -8.02 -12.76 -14.55
N PRO A 45 -8.46 -13.94 -15.02
CA PRO A 45 -8.47 -15.18 -14.20
C PRO A 45 -7.11 -15.52 -13.59
N ALA A 46 -6.02 -15.30 -14.32
CA ALA A 46 -4.65 -15.49 -13.81
C ALA A 46 -4.26 -14.54 -12.66
N LEU A 47 -5.07 -13.52 -12.35
CA LEU A 47 -4.89 -12.58 -11.23
C LEU A 47 -5.91 -12.83 -10.10
N ALA A 48 -6.56 -14.00 -10.08
CA ALA A 48 -7.59 -14.31 -9.10
C ALA A 48 -7.03 -14.51 -7.68
N ASP A 49 -5.79 -14.99 -7.53
CA ASP A 49 -5.18 -15.17 -6.22
C ASP A 49 -4.84 -13.82 -5.56
N SER A 50 -5.23 -13.65 -4.31
CA SER A 50 -5.12 -12.42 -3.54
C SER A 50 -5.23 -12.68 -2.04
N LEU A 51 -4.81 -11.73 -1.22
CA LEU A 51 -4.99 -11.80 0.23
C LEU A 51 -6.47 -12.07 0.61
N ALA A 52 -7.42 -11.37 -0.04
CA ALA A 52 -8.83 -11.54 0.24
C ALA A 52 -9.32 -12.97 -0.05
N THR A 53 -8.99 -13.52 -1.22
CA THR A 53 -9.41 -14.87 -1.60
C THR A 53 -8.80 -15.93 -0.69
N ARG A 54 -7.51 -15.81 -0.36
CA ARG A 54 -6.83 -16.74 0.57
C ARG A 54 -7.41 -16.72 1.98
N VAL A 55 -7.73 -15.53 2.50
CA VAL A 55 -8.38 -15.39 3.81
C VAL A 55 -9.78 -15.99 3.80
N GLN A 56 -10.54 -15.81 2.71
CA GLN A 56 -11.90 -16.30 2.56
C GLN A 56 -12.02 -17.82 2.49
N GLU A 57 -10.95 -18.55 2.17
CA GLU A 57 -10.92 -20.02 2.29
C GLU A 57 -11.18 -20.49 3.74
N LYS A 58 -10.65 -19.75 4.73
CA LYS A 58 -10.84 -20.05 6.16
C LYS A 58 -11.94 -19.21 6.81
N PHE A 59 -12.20 -18.02 6.28
CA PHE A 59 -13.18 -17.07 6.79
C PHE A 59 -14.10 -16.59 5.65
N PRO A 60 -15.05 -17.41 5.17
CA PRO A 60 -15.85 -17.10 3.99
C PRO A 60 -16.64 -15.78 4.08
N GLN A 61 -16.97 -15.34 5.28
CA GLN A 61 -17.67 -14.09 5.56
C GLN A 61 -16.75 -12.86 5.63
N ALA A 62 -15.44 -13.03 5.52
CA ALA A 62 -14.50 -11.93 5.66
C ALA A 62 -14.65 -10.92 4.51
N LEU A 63 -14.65 -9.63 4.84
CA LEU A 63 -14.78 -8.53 3.89
C LEU A 63 -13.58 -7.59 4.01
N ILE A 64 -12.94 -7.28 2.90
CA ILE A 64 -11.79 -6.37 2.87
C ILE A 64 -12.20 -4.93 3.18
N ILE A 65 -11.51 -4.26 4.10
CA ILE A 65 -11.83 -2.88 4.50
C ILE A 65 -11.03 -1.87 3.67
N HIS A 66 -9.75 -2.14 3.45
CA HIS A 66 -8.87 -1.31 2.63
C HIS A 66 -7.85 -2.20 1.90
N ARG A 67 -7.14 -1.61 0.93
CA ARG A 67 -6.18 -2.31 0.07
C ARG A 67 -4.81 -1.66 0.10
N LEU A 68 -3.79 -2.48 -0.13
CA LEU A 68 -2.45 -2.08 -0.52
C LEU A 68 -2.22 -2.40 -2.01
N ASP A 69 -1.23 -1.73 -2.61
CA ASP A 69 -0.73 -2.12 -3.94
C ASP A 69 -0.13 -3.54 -3.89
N LYS A 70 -0.02 -4.20 -5.05
CA LYS A 70 0.52 -5.57 -5.16
C LYS A 70 1.87 -5.69 -4.44
N ASP A 71 2.77 -4.76 -4.71
CA ASP A 71 4.17 -4.84 -4.26
C ASP A 71 4.43 -4.11 -2.93
N THR A 72 3.41 -3.45 -2.37
CA THR A 72 3.49 -2.91 -1.02
C THR A 72 3.20 -4.01 -0.01
N SER A 73 4.06 -4.18 1.00
CA SER A 73 3.79 -5.12 2.11
C SER A 73 3.16 -4.45 3.32
N GLY A 74 2.72 -5.23 4.31
CA GLY A 74 2.33 -4.74 5.63
C GLY A 74 0.83 -4.84 5.91
N LEU A 75 0.37 -4.03 6.86
CA LEU A 75 -0.95 -4.13 7.47
C LEU A 75 -2.11 -4.00 6.48
N VAL A 76 -3.02 -4.98 6.51
CA VAL A 76 -4.33 -4.96 5.85
C VAL A 76 -5.41 -5.41 6.83
N LEU A 77 -6.52 -4.67 6.89
CA LEU A 77 -7.69 -5.05 7.67
C LEU A 77 -8.76 -5.75 6.82
N MET A 78 -9.29 -6.84 7.37
CA MET A 78 -10.55 -7.43 6.95
C MET A 78 -11.50 -7.53 8.14
N SER A 79 -12.78 -7.32 7.91
CA SER A 79 -13.84 -7.54 8.92
C SER A 79 -14.42 -8.93 8.80
N LEU A 80 -14.83 -9.54 9.91
CA LEU A 80 -15.52 -10.83 9.96
C LEU A 80 -17.05 -10.71 9.99
N ASN A 81 -17.59 -9.49 10.00
CA ASN A 81 -19.02 -9.25 9.92
C ASN A 81 -19.33 -7.87 9.32
N ARG A 82 -20.56 -7.69 8.81
CA ARG A 82 -20.99 -6.45 8.11
C ARG A 82 -21.02 -5.21 9.01
N LYS A 83 -21.31 -5.37 10.30
CA LYS A 83 -21.35 -4.26 11.26
C LYS A 83 -19.94 -3.69 11.48
N ALA A 84 -18.97 -4.57 11.72
CA ALA A 84 -17.56 -4.22 11.82
C ALA A 84 -17.04 -3.59 10.52
N HIS A 85 -17.42 -4.16 9.37
CA HIS A 85 -17.08 -3.61 8.05
C HIS A 85 -17.50 -2.15 7.94
N ALA A 86 -18.80 -1.86 8.13
CA ALA A 86 -19.35 -0.51 8.00
C ALA A 86 -18.69 0.45 8.99
N ALA A 87 -18.49 0.04 10.24
CA ALA A 87 -17.90 0.88 11.29
C ALA A 87 -16.45 1.29 11.01
N VAL A 88 -15.62 0.40 10.45
CA VAL A 88 -14.22 0.70 10.16
C VAL A 88 -14.07 1.33 8.77
N ALA A 89 -14.82 0.87 7.76
CA ALA A 89 -14.78 1.46 6.41
C ALA A 89 -15.14 2.95 6.42
N ALA A 90 -16.15 3.33 7.21
CA ALA A 90 -16.52 4.74 7.39
C ALA A 90 -15.38 5.60 7.95
N GLN A 91 -14.49 5.02 8.78
CA GLN A 91 -13.33 5.74 9.32
C GLN A 91 -12.26 5.99 8.24
N PHE A 92 -12.06 5.05 7.32
CA PHE A 92 -11.17 5.25 6.16
C PHE A 92 -11.73 6.32 5.22
N GLU A 93 -13.03 6.28 4.94
CA GLU A 93 -13.71 7.27 4.11
C GLU A 93 -13.62 8.68 4.73
N ALA A 94 -13.90 8.77 6.03
CA ALA A 94 -13.78 10.01 6.82
C ALA A 94 -12.33 10.42 7.13
N ARG A 95 -11.32 9.61 6.75
CA ARG A 95 -9.89 9.84 7.01
C ARG A 95 -9.55 10.05 8.48
N THR A 96 -10.24 9.32 9.36
CA THR A 96 -10.00 9.34 10.81
C THR A 96 -9.03 8.24 11.27
N THR A 97 -8.61 7.36 10.36
CA THR A 97 -7.54 6.39 10.60
C THR A 97 -6.17 7.05 10.47
N GLN A 98 -5.22 6.61 11.30
CA GLN A 98 -3.82 7.02 11.19
C GLN A 98 -3.02 5.87 10.60
N LYS A 99 -2.24 6.15 9.57
CA LYS A 99 -1.43 5.16 8.84
C LYS A 99 0.01 5.63 8.84
N SER A 100 0.93 4.74 9.20
CA SER A 100 2.37 4.92 9.04
C SER A 100 2.90 3.88 8.06
N TYR A 101 3.77 4.34 7.17
CA TYR A 101 4.53 3.49 6.26
C TYR A 101 6.01 3.76 6.45
N VAL A 102 6.84 2.76 6.20
CA VAL A 102 8.28 2.93 6.07
C VAL A 102 8.67 2.69 4.61
N ALA A 103 9.56 3.53 4.10
CA ALA A 103 10.10 3.42 2.76
C ALA A 103 11.60 3.70 2.74
N GLU A 104 12.33 3.03 1.84
CA GLU A 104 13.69 3.38 1.45
C GLU A 104 13.64 4.08 0.10
N VAL A 105 14.08 5.35 0.04
CA VAL A 105 14.12 6.13 -1.20
C VAL A 105 15.54 6.37 -1.69
N TRP A 106 15.69 6.50 -3.00
CA TRP A 106 16.97 6.81 -3.64
C TRP A 106 17.39 8.26 -3.37
N GLY A 107 18.68 8.45 -3.13
CA GLY A 107 19.30 9.75 -2.88
C GLY A 107 19.17 10.20 -1.42
N ARG A 108 19.74 11.38 -1.16
CA ARG A 108 19.77 12.01 0.15
C ARG A 108 18.73 13.14 0.20
N ILE A 109 17.76 13.03 1.10
CA ILE A 109 16.85 14.14 1.42
C ILE A 109 17.52 15.01 2.49
N GLU A 110 17.64 16.31 2.21
CA GLU A 110 18.30 17.27 3.11
C GLU A 110 17.39 17.68 4.28
N ASP A 111 16.10 17.85 4.02
CA ASP A 111 15.09 18.20 5.01
C ASP A 111 14.75 17.01 5.95
N GLU A 112 14.48 17.28 7.23
CA GLU A 112 14.15 16.25 8.21
C GLU A 112 12.70 15.75 8.12
N GLU A 113 11.78 16.60 7.69
CA GLU A 113 10.36 16.28 7.51
C GLU A 113 9.69 17.23 6.51
N GLY A 114 8.53 16.85 5.99
CA GLY A 114 7.79 17.69 5.06
C GLY A 114 6.40 17.19 4.70
N LEU A 115 5.76 17.92 3.77
CA LEU A 115 4.44 17.62 3.23
C LEU A 115 4.51 17.67 1.70
N VAL A 116 4.07 16.58 1.05
CA VAL A 116 3.74 16.59 -0.38
C VAL A 116 2.24 16.76 -0.52
N ASP A 117 1.83 17.88 -1.12
CA ASP A 117 0.43 18.18 -1.44
C ASP A 117 0.28 18.36 -2.96
N LEU A 118 0.18 17.23 -3.66
CA LEU A 118 0.13 17.19 -5.11
C LEU A 118 -1.02 16.29 -5.57
N PRO A 119 -1.95 16.80 -6.40
CA PRO A 119 -3.10 16.04 -6.87
C PRO A 119 -2.68 14.94 -7.86
N LEU A 120 -3.36 13.79 -7.80
CA LEU A 120 -2.96 12.58 -8.55
C LEU A 120 -4.07 12.08 -9.49
N ALA A 121 -3.68 11.70 -10.69
CA ALA A 121 -4.54 11.04 -11.69
C ALA A 121 -3.87 9.77 -12.24
N ILE A 122 -4.66 8.93 -12.90
CA ILE A 122 -4.12 7.81 -13.69
C ILE A 122 -3.36 8.37 -14.91
N ASP A 123 -2.24 7.77 -15.26
CA ASP A 123 -1.55 8.06 -16.51
C ASP A 123 -2.27 7.33 -17.66
N PRO A 124 -2.93 8.04 -18.60
CA PRO A 124 -3.66 7.41 -19.69
C PRO A 124 -2.73 6.71 -20.68
N ASN A 125 -1.46 7.11 -20.75
CA ASN A 125 -0.48 6.59 -21.69
C ASN A 125 0.30 5.39 -21.14
N ASN A 126 0.39 5.25 -19.81
CA ASN A 126 1.22 4.24 -19.15
C ASN A 126 0.46 3.44 -18.09
N LYS A 127 -0.79 3.06 -18.35
CA LYS A 127 -1.59 2.28 -17.39
C LYS A 127 -0.84 1.00 -16.96
N PRO A 128 -0.79 0.67 -15.65
CA PRO A 128 -1.57 1.21 -14.54
C PRO A 128 -0.86 2.34 -13.75
N ARG A 129 0.15 3.01 -14.30
CA ARG A 129 0.86 4.11 -13.62
C ARG A 129 -0.07 5.29 -13.30
N HIS A 130 0.32 6.04 -12.29
CA HIS A 130 -0.30 7.30 -11.87
C HIS A 130 0.73 8.43 -11.96
N ARG A 131 0.27 9.67 -12.05
CA ARG A 131 1.11 10.86 -12.09
C ARG A 131 0.49 12.01 -11.31
N VAL A 132 1.30 13.04 -11.06
CA VAL A 132 0.81 14.35 -10.66
C VAL A 132 0.03 14.97 -11.82
N ASP A 133 -1.15 15.51 -11.53
CA ASP A 133 -2.04 16.13 -12.52
C ASP A 133 -2.83 17.26 -11.86
N HIS A 134 -2.48 18.51 -12.18
CA HIS A 134 -3.11 19.69 -11.55
C HIS A 134 -4.50 20.02 -12.11
N GLU A 135 -4.83 19.53 -13.29
CA GLU A 135 -6.10 19.82 -13.95
C GLU A 135 -7.19 18.81 -13.57
N HIS A 136 -6.83 17.52 -13.59
CA HIS A 136 -7.78 16.42 -13.44
C HIS A 136 -7.48 15.52 -12.22
N GLY A 137 -6.42 15.81 -11.48
CA GLY A 137 -5.99 15.00 -10.34
C GLY A 137 -6.90 15.17 -9.14
N LYS A 138 -7.03 14.08 -8.38
CA LYS A 138 -7.71 14.09 -7.08
C LYS A 138 -6.74 14.60 -6.02
N PRO A 139 -7.16 15.48 -5.09
CA PRO A 139 -6.32 15.95 -4.00
C PRO A 139 -5.71 14.79 -3.22
N ALA A 140 -4.41 14.90 -2.95
CA ALA A 140 -3.64 13.91 -2.24
C ALA A 140 -2.54 14.56 -1.39
N GLN A 141 -2.43 14.12 -0.14
CA GLN A 141 -1.48 14.68 0.83
C GLN A 141 -0.73 13.56 1.56
N THR A 142 0.58 13.70 1.64
CA THR A 142 1.49 12.78 2.34
C THR A 142 2.45 13.59 3.19
N ARG A 143 2.40 13.43 4.52
CA ARG A 143 3.48 13.90 5.40
C ARG A 143 4.58 12.86 5.43
N TRP A 144 5.81 13.27 5.67
CA TRP A 144 6.94 12.38 5.76
C TRP A 144 7.97 12.90 6.76
N ARG A 145 8.81 12.00 7.28
CA ARG A 145 9.94 12.30 8.16
C ARG A 145 11.10 11.35 7.88
N VAL A 146 12.32 11.85 7.93
CA VAL A 146 13.55 11.05 7.84
C VAL A 146 13.73 10.21 9.11
N LEU A 147 14.02 8.92 8.92
CA LEU A 147 14.39 7.99 9.99
C LEU A 147 15.90 7.72 10.03
N GLY A 148 16.58 7.87 8.90
CA GLY A 148 18.02 7.65 8.80
C GLY A 148 18.51 7.69 7.35
N TYR A 149 19.82 7.58 7.20
CA TYR A 149 20.49 7.63 5.90
C TYR A 149 21.28 6.34 5.67
N GLY A 150 21.18 5.79 4.46
CA GLY A 150 22.11 4.80 3.93
C GLY A 150 23.23 5.46 3.15
N GLU A 151 23.99 4.67 2.38
CA GLU A 151 25.07 5.19 1.53
C GLU A 151 24.54 6.11 0.43
N ASN A 152 23.52 5.65 -0.31
CA ASN A 152 22.87 6.37 -1.41
C ASN A 152 21.35 6.48 -1.23
N THR A 153 20.87 6.32 0.00
CA THR A 153 19.43 6.21 0.29
C THR A 153 19.03 7.01 1.51
N THR A 154 17.74 7.30 1.60
CA THR A 154 17.13 7.87 2.79
C THR A 154 15.98 6.96 3.24
N ARG A 155 15.98 6.57 4.52
CA ARG A 155 14.87 5.86 5.13
C ARG A 155 13.84 6.86 5.63
N LEU A 156 12.59 6.71 5.21
CA LEU A 156 11.50 7.61 5.55
C LEU A 156 10.39 6.88 6.30
N ARG A 157 9.75 7.61 7.21
CA ARG A 157 8.38 7.32 7.64
C ARG A 157 7.42 8.21 6.87
N LEU A 158 6.37 7.62 6.30
CA LEU A 158 5.37 8.29 5.48
C LEU A 158 3.99 8.17 6.13
N PHE A 159 3.25 9.28 6.17
CA PHE A 159 1.91 9.38 6.74
C PHE A 159 0.93 9.87 5.67
N PRO A 160 0.31 8.96 4.89
CA PRO A 160 -0.66 9.34 3.86
C PRO A 160 -1.97 9.80 4.52
N LEU A 161 -2.24 11.11 4.42
CA LEU A 161 -3.49 11.73 4.93
C LEU A 161 -4.69 11.38 4.04
N THR A 162 -4.43 11.15 2.76
CA THR A 162 -5.37 10.58 1.79
C THR A 162 -5.01 9.14 1.44
N GLY A 163 -5.73 8.52 0.50
CA GLY A 163 -5.48 7.14 0.07
C GLY A 163 -5.70 6.96 -1.42
N ARG A 164 -4.90 7.66 -2.25
CA ARG A 164 -4.95 7.49 -3.71
C ARG A 164 -4.07 6.34 -4.16
N THR A 165 -4.43 5.71 -5.28
CA THR A 165 -3.62 4.65 -5.90
C THR A 165 -2.20 5.15 -6.15
N HIS A 166 -1.21 4.36 -5.74
CA HIS A 166 0.22 4.68 -5.85
C HIS A 166 0.64 6.01 -5.19
N GLN A 167 -0.15 6.58 -4.27
CA GLN A 167 0.07 7.93 -3.75
C GLN A 167 1.49 8.16 -3.24
N LEU A 168 1.94 7.30 -2.32
CA LEU A 168 3.27 7.40 -1.71
C LEU A 168 4.36 7.32 -2.76
N ARG A 169 4.24 6.37 -3.70
CA ARG A 169 5.21 6.14 -4.77
C ARG A 169 5.34 7.34 -5.71
N VAL A 170 4.21 7.92 -6.13
CA VAL A 170 4.19 9.11 -7.01
C VAL A 170 4.65 10.35 -6.27
N HIS A 171 4.27 10.53 -5.00
CA HIS A 171 4.72 11.66 -4.19
C HIS A 171 6.23 11.61 -3.92
N MET A 172 6.78 10.44 -3.62
CA MET A 172 8.23 10.26 -3.47
C MET A 172 8.96 10.54 -4.78
N LYS A 173 8.44 10.06 -5.92
CA LYS A 173 8.94 10.45 -7.25
C LYS A 173 8.89 11.97 -7.47
N ALA A 174 7.80 12.63 -7.09
CA ALA A 174 7.65 14.07 -7.28
C ALA A 174 8.60 14.91 -6.41
N LEU A 175 9.04 14.37 -5.26
CA LEU A 175 10.12 14.95 -4.46
C LEU A 175 11.51 14.75 -5.08
N GLY A 176 11.63 13.99 -6.18
CA GLY A 176 12.92 13.61 -6.78
C GLY A 176 13.57 12.36 -6.17
N HIS A 177 12.89 11.69 -5.24
CA HIS A 177 13.42 10.56 -4.47
C HIS A 177 12.51 9.34 -4.62
N VAL A 178 12.68 8.58 -5.71
CA VAL A 178 11.88 7.38 -5.96
C VAL A 178 12.13 6.29 -4.91
N ILE A 179 11.11 5.48 -4.60
CA ILE A 179 11.25 4.33 -3.71
C ILE A 179 12.09 3.25 -4.41
N LEU A 180 13.01 2.62 -3.67
CA LEU A 180 13.84 1.54 -4.22
C LEU A 180 13.02 0.34 -4.67
N GLY A 181 13.44 -0.27 -5.78
CA GLY A 181 12.79 -1.44 -6.37
C GLY A 181 11.40 -1.15 -6.95
N ASP A 182 11.04 0.12 -7.15
CA ASP A 182 9.75 0.49 -7.72
C ASP A 182 9.73 0.31 -9.24
N GLU A 183 9.24 -0.83 -9.71
CA GLU A 183 9.09 -1.18 -11.14
C GLU A 183 8.29 -0.15 -11.97
N PHE A 184 7.46 0.68 -11.33
CA PHE A 184 6.67 1.69 -12.03
C PHE A 184 7.28 3.08 -12.03
N TYR A 185 8.20 3.40 -11.13
CA TYR A 185 8.63 4.80 -10.98
C TYR A 185 10.13 4.99 -10.89
N ALA A 186 10.87 3.93 -10.56
CA ALA A 186 12.32 3.93 -10.54
C ALA A 186 12.90 3.40 -11.86
N ASP A 187 14.13 3.82 -12.13
CA ASP A 187 15.01 3.33 -13.19
C ASP A 187 16.45 3.21 -12.66
N GLY A 188 17.35 2.65 -13.48
CA GLY A 188 18.77 2.55 -13.18
C GLY A 188 19.06 1.95 -11.80
N ALA A 189 19.95 2.61 -11.06
CA ALA A 189 20.40 2.16 -9.74
C ALA A 189 19.29 2.14 -8.68
N ALA A 190 18.28 3.01 -8.79
CA ALA A 190 17.15 3.01 -7.86
C ALA A 190 16.24 1.79 -8.05
N LEU A 191 16.06 1.35 -9.31
CA LEU A 191 15.30 0.13 -9.62
C LEU A 191 16.07 -1.12 -9.20
N THR A 192 17.36 -1.22 -9.52
CA THR A 192 18.17 -2.42 -9.20
C THR A 192 18.71 -2.44 -7.78
N GLY A 193 18.50 -1.37 -7.00
CA GLY A 193 18.95 -1.27 -5.60
C GLY A 193 18.16 -2.15 -4.63
N ALA A 194 17.06 -2.75 -5.07
CA ALA A 194 16.29 -3.71 -4.28
C ALA A 194 15.50 -4.66 -5.21
N ASP A 195 15.37 -5.93 -4.80
CA ASP A 195 14.63 -6.96 -5.55
C ASP A 195 13.09 -6.80 -5.48
N ARG A 196 12.62 -5.81 -4.73
CA ARG A 196 11.20 -5.50 -4.52
C ARG A 196 11.02 -4.05 -4.13
N LEU A 197 9.79 -3.56 -4.25
CA LEU A 197 9.39 -2.28 -3.68
C LEU A 197 9.65 -2.25 -2.16
N LEU A 198 10.53 -1.35 -1.73
CA LEU A 198 10.82 -1.07 -0.32
C LEU A 198 9.82 -0.06 0.25
N LEU A 199 8.54 -0.47 0.28
CA LEU A 199 7.43 0.25 0.91
C LEU A 199 6.62 -0.72 1.77
N HIS A 200 6.47 -0.40 3.06
CA HIS A 200 5.79 -1.26 4.03
C HIS A 200 4.79 -0.46 4.88
N ALA A 201 3.56 -0.94 4.99
CA ALA A 201 2.53 -0.43 5.89
C ALA A 201 2.81 -0.89 7.32
N GLU A 202 3.59 -0.10 8.05
CA GLU A 202 4.14 -0.42 9.37
C GLU A 202 3.09 -0.35 10.47
N GLU A 203 2.31 0.73 10.54
CA GLU A 203 1.38 0.97 11.64
C GLU A 203 0.01 1.43 11.15
N LEU A 204 -1.04 0.95 11.81
CA LEU A 204 -2.41 1.36 11.57
C LEU A 204 -3.17 1.54 12.89
N SER A 205 -3.66 2.76 13.11
CA SER A 205 -4.46 3.12 14.28
C SER A 205 -5.87 3.55 13.87
N PHE A 206 -6.89 3.04 14.56
CA PHE A 206 -8.30 3.32 14.31
C PHE A 206 -9.17 3.00 15.53
N ARG A 207 -10.44 3.45 15.53
CA ARG A 207 -11.40 3.07 16.56
C ARG A 207 -11.99 1.70 16.25
N HIS A 208 -11.74 0.72 17.11
CA HIS A 208 -12.34 -0.61 17.04
C HIS A 208 -13.88 -0.50 17.02
N PRO A 209 -14.60 -1.40 16.32
CA PRO A 209 -16.07 -1.51 16.41
C PRO A 209 -16.66 -1.63 17.83
N ARG A 210 -15.82 -1.89 18.84
CA ARG A 210 -16.17 -2.04 20.26
C ARG A 210 -15.92 -0.76 21.06
N GLY A 211 -15.46 0.31 20.41
CA GLY A 211 -15.34 1.65 20.97
C GLY A 211 -13.92 2.08 21.32
N ALA A 212 -13.00 1.17 21.65
CA ALA A 212 -11.62 1.55 21.98
C ALA A 212 -10.81 1.97 20.75
N VAL A 213 -9.85 2.88 20.91
CA VAL A 213 -8.81 3.11 19.90
C VAL A 213 -7.77 2.00 20.01
N VAL A 214 -7.42 1.40 18.88
CA VAL A 214 -6.44 0.31 18.80
C VAL A 214 -5.38 0.67 17.76
N THR A 215 -4.17 0.17 17.99
CA THR A 215 -3.01 0.33 17.11
C THR A 215 -2.42 -1.04 16.86
N PHE A 216 -2.16 -1.34 15.59
CA PHE A 216 -1.44 -2.55 15.19
C PHE A 216 -0.18 -2.16 14.44
N SER A 217 0.87 -2.97 14.61
CA SER A 217 2.15 -2.80 13.95
C SER A 217 2.59 -4.09 13.25
N ALA A 218 3.20 -3.97 12.09
CA ALA A 218 3.91 -5.05 11.40
C ALA A 218 5.41 -4.69 11.30
N PRO A 219 6.33 -5.62 11.61
CA PRO A 219 7.76 -5.36 11.46
C PRO A 219 8.16 -5.05 10.02
N VAL A 220 8.97 -4.01 9.82
CA VAL A 220 9.48 -3.65 8.49
C VAL A 220 10.49 -4.72 8.03
N PRO A 221 10.31 -5.35 6.86
CA PRO A 221 11.13 -6.48 6.42
C PRO A 221 12.42 -6.06 5.68
N PHE A 222 12.88 -4.83 5.86
CA PHE A 222 14.07 -4.21 5.26
C PHE A 222 14.59 -3.07 6.14
#